data_AF-A0A8J6MZ00-F1
#
_entry.id   AF-A0A8J6MZ00-F1
#
_cell.length_a   1.000
_cell.length_b   1.000
_cell.length_c   1.000
_cell.angle_alpha   90.00
_cell.angle_beta   90.00
_cell.angle_gamma   90.00
#
_symmetry.space_group_name_H-M   'P 1'
#
loop_
_entity.id
_entity.type
_entity.pdbx_description
1 polymer ?
#
loop_
_entity_poly.entity_id
_entity_poly.type
_entity_poly.pdbx_seq_one_letter_code
_entity_poly.pdbx_strand_id
1 'polypeptide(L)'
;PLVAGMVTGGELVIPYSSSIVLAETPEEILSDKIRAVYERKFLKGRDIYDIWWIVKQLKVVPEWIKIREKFTMYQTSFIPDREADFFKKKGSISAIANAMKTDLPRFIPQEILSIYQDDNFSDFITVLEEVTSGFLDQGMKKYFEDHEGRKDNP
;
A
#
# COMPACT_ATOMS: atom_id res chain seq x y z
N PRO A 1 -6.07 21.31 11.10
CA PRO A 1 -4.81 20.53 10.97
C PRO A 1 -3.72 21.34 10.24
N LEU A 2 -2.47 21.30 10.71
CA LEU A 2 -1.35 22.08 10.13
C LEU A 2 -1.09 21.78 8.65
N VAL A 3 -1.46 20.57 8.19
CA VAL A 3 -1.29 20.15 6.78
C VAL A 3 -2.46 20.59 5.89
N ALA A 4 -3.60 20.99 6.46
CA ALA A 4 -4.82 21.22 5.68
C ALA A 4 -4.69 22.41 4.70
N GLY A 5 -3.91 23.44 5.05
CA GLY A 5 -3.68 24.61 4.17
C GLY A 5 -2.77 24.31 2.97
N MET A 6 -1.84 23.35 3.10
CA MET A 6 -0.97 22.92 1.99
C MET A 6 -1.73 22.05 0.98
N VAL A 7 -2.67 21.24 1.47
CA VAL A 7 -3.52 20.39 0.65
C VAL A 7 -4.55 21.20 -0.15
N THR A 8 -5.03 22.33 0.38
CA THR A 8 -6.05 23.16 -0.26
C THR A 8 -5.52 24.24 -1.20
N GLY A 9 -4.27 24.72 -1.00
CA GLY A 9 -3.68 25.80 -1.80
C GLY A 9 -2.91 25.36 -3.05
N GLY A 10 -2.44 24.10 -3.12
CA GLY A 10 -1.77 23.54 -4.30
C GLY A 10 -0.33 24.01 -4.55
N GLU A 11 0.21 24.93 -3.74
CA GLU A 11 1.58 25.44 -3.89
C GLU A 11 2.46 25.07 -2.68
N LEU A 12 3.57 24.38 -2.95
CA LEU A 12 4.62 24.07 -1.97
C LEU A 12 5.92 24.75 -2.43
N VAL A 13 6.27 25.89 -1.81
CA VAL A 13 7.52 26.61 -2.09
C VAL A 13 8.52 26.28 -0.98
N ILE A 14 9.60 25.56 -1.34
CA ILE A 14 10.69 25.21 -0.42
C ILE A 14 11.95 25.98 -0.86
N PRO A 15 12.26 27.13 -0.24
CA PRO A 15 13.32 28.03 -0.72
C PRO A 15 14.74 27.50 -0.49
N TYR A 16 14.93 26.52 0.40
CA TYR A 16 16.23 25.94 0.73
C TYR A 16 16.18 24.41 0.73
N SER A 17 17.24 23.77 0.24
CA SER A 17 17.38 22.30 0.25
C SER A 17 17.40 21.68 1.65
N SER A 18 17.68 22.47 2.70
CA SER A 18 17.65 22.07 4.11
C SER A 18 16.46 22.68 4.86
N SER A 19 15.25 22.31 4.45
CA SER A 19 14.00 22.77 5.10
C SER A 19 13.38 21.64 5.92
N ILE A 20 12.85 21.97 7.11
CA ILE A 20 12.04 21.05 7.90
C ILE A 20 10.62 21.07 7.35
N VAL A 21 10.13 19.91 6.89
CA VAL A 21 8.77 19.76 6.37
C VAL A 21 7.98 18.80 7.25
N LEU A 22 6.69 19.10 7.41
CA LEU A 22 5.76 18.17 8.04
C LEU A 22 5.42 17.07 7.03
N ALA A 23 5.68 15.82 7.41
CA ALA A 23 5.42 14.64 6.58
C ALA A 23 4.53 13.65 7.35
N GLU A 24 3.88 12.76 6.60
CA GLU A 24 3.09 11.66 7.15
C GLU A 24 3.96 10.70 7.99
N THR A 25 3.35 10.08 9.01
CA THR A 25 4.03 9.04 9.78
C THR A 25 4.17 7.75 8.96
N PRO A 26 5.11 6.86 9.33
CA PRO A 26 5.23 5.55 8.67
C PRO A 26 3.92 4.74 8.63
N GLU A 27 3.08 4.83 9.67
CA GLU A 27 1.76 4.19 9.74
C GLU A 27 0.79 4.80 8.73
N GLU A 28 0.79 6.13 8.60
CA GLU A 28 -0.03 6.85 7.62
C GLU A 28 0.40 6.47 6.19
N ILE A 29 1.71 6.48 5.91
CA ILE A 29 2.25 6.08 4.61
C ILE A 29 1.89 4.62 4.31
N LEU A 30 2.02 3.72 5.28
CA LEU A 30 1.60 2.31 5.12
C LEU A 30 0.12 2.23 4.74
N SER A 31 -0.75 3.01 5.38
CA SER A 31 -2.17 3.00 5.08
C SER A 31 -2.51 3.47 3.67
N ASP A 32 -1.79 4.46 3.14
CA ASP A 32 -1.92 4.88 1.75
C ASP A 32 -1.40 3.82 0.77
N LYS A 33 -0.34 3.10 1.14
CA LYS A 33 0.16 1.98 0.34
C LYS A 33 -0.84 0.83 0.28
N ILE A 34 -1.47 0.49 1.40
CA ILE A 34 -2.52 -0.53 1.45
C ILE A 34 -3.73 -0.10 0.61
N ARG A 35 -4.19 1.16 0.73
CA ARG A 35 -5.24 1.69 -0.14
C ARG A 35 -4.90 1.53 -1.61
N ALA A 36 -3.69 1.96 -2.00
CA ALA A 36 -3.22 1.89 -3.37
C ALA A 36 -3.20 0.47 -3.95
N VAL A 37 -2.73 -0.52 -3.19
CA VAL A 37 -2.67 -1.92 -3.67
C VAL A 37 -4.03 -2.59 -3.76
N TYR A 38 -5.09 -2.04 -3.16
CA TYR A 38 -6.46 -2.55 -3.36
C TYR A 38 -7.27 -1.76 -4.40
N GLU A 39 -7.03 -0.46 -4.56
CA GLU A 39 -7.82 0.43 -5.44
C GLU A 39 -7.30 0.49 -6.88
N ARG A 40 -6.01 0.28 -7.13
CA ARG A 40 -5.43 0.40 -8.48
C ARG A 40 -5.74 -0.80 -9.36
N LYS A 41 -6.02 -0.59 -10.65
CA LYS A 41 -6.23 -1.68 -11.63
C LYS A 41 -5.05 -2.63 -11.83
N PHE A 42 -3.84 -2.15 -11.60
CA PHE A 42 -2.61 -2.92 -11.78
C PHE A 42 -1.76 -2.87 -10.51
N LEU A 43 -0.98 -3.94 -10.30
CA LEU A 43 -0.01 -3.99 -9.21
C LEU A 43 1.21 -3.15 -9.59
N LYS A 44 1.69 -2.32 -8.66
CA LYS A 44 2.96 -1.62 -8.78
C LYS A 44 3.96 -2.24 -7.82
N GLY A 45 5.08 -2.73 -8.36
CA GLY A 45 6.14 -3.32 -7.55
C GLY A 45 6.65 -2.37 -6.47
N ARG A 46 6.70 -1.06 -6.76
CA ARG A 46 7.15 -0.08 -5.78
C ARG A 46 6.29 -0.04 -4.51
N ASP A 47 4.97 -0.16 -4.62
CA ASP A 47 4.11 -0.14 -3.42
C ASP A 47 4.36 -1.37 -2.54
N ILE A 48 4.56 -2.54 -3.16
CA ILE A 48 4.84 -3.79 -2.46
C ILE A 48 6.19 -3.73 -1.75
N TYR A 49 7.21 -3.17 -2.41
CA TYR A 49 8.51 -2.91 -1.81
C TYR A 49 8.40 -1.96 -0.61
N ASP A 50 7.66 -0.86 -0.74
CA ASP A 50 7.49 0.12 0.34
C ASP A 50 6.76 -0.51 1.54
N ILE A 51 5.74 -1.34 1.32
CA ILE A 51 5.06 -2.09 2.40
C ILE A 51 6.05 -2.99 3.15
N TRP A 52 6.82 -3.79 2.42
CA TRP A 52 7.85 -4.64 3.03
C TRP A 52 8.85 -3.81 3.84
N TRP A 53 9.33 -2.71 3.28
CA TRP A 53 10.34 -1.87 3.92
C TRP A 53 9.80 -1.23 5.21
N ILE A 54 8.59 -0.68 5.18
CA ILE A 54 7.96 -0.06 6.35
C ILE A 54 7.76 -1.10 7.47
N VAL A 55 7.30 -2.31 7.13
CA VAL A 55 7.03 -3.36 8.11
C VAL A 55 8.33 -3.97 8.66
N LYS A 56 9.28 -4.31 7.79
CA LYS A 56 10.50 -5.04 8.21
C LYS A 56 11.62 -4.12 8.69
N GLN A 57 11.79 -2.93 8.10
CA GLN A 57 12.87 -2.02 8.47
C GLN A 57 12.43 -1.01 9.53
N LEU A 58 11.26 -0.38 9.36
CA LEU A 58 10.73 0.57 10.35
C LEU A 58 9.97 -0.09 11.51
N LYS A 59 9.73 -1.41 11.43
CA LYS A 59 9.04 -2.20 12.47
C LYS A 59 7.64 -1.67 12.79
N VAL A 60 6.99 -1.07 11.80
CA VAL A 60 5.60 -0.62 11.93
C VAL A 60 4.69 -1.83 12.06
N VAL A 61 3.81 -1.81 13.06
CA VAL A 61 2.77 -2.82 13.25
C VAL A 61 1.54 -2.40 12.45
N PRO A 62 1.10 -3.19 11.45
CA PRO A 62 -0.08 -2.86 10.67
C PRO A 62 -1.35 -3.03 11.50
N GLU A 63 -2.17 -1.98 11.58
CA GLU A 63 -3.43 -1.99 12.31
C GLU A 63 -4.59 -1.64 11.36
N TRP A 64 -5.57 -2.53 11.25
CA TRP A 64 -6.71 -2.36 10.33
C TRP A 64 -7.49 -1.07 10.59
N ILE A 65 -7.58 -0.64 11.84
CA ILE A 65 -8.31 0.58 12.22
C ILE A 65 -7.78 1.82 11.46
N LYS A 66 -6.45 1.97 11.38
CA LYS A 66 -5.80 3.08 10.68
C LYS A 66 -6.02 3.02 9.16
N ILE A 67 -5.98 1.81 8.60
CA ILE A 67 -6.26 1.59 7.17
C ILE A 67 -7.70 2.00 6.85
N ARG A 68 -8.65 1.55 7.66
CA ARG A 68 -10.08 1.86 7.50
C ARG A 68 -10.34 3.37 7.58
N GLU A 69 -9.73 4.04 8.56
CA GLU A 69 -9.82 5.50 8.69
C GLU A 69 -9.28 6.19 7.43
N LYS A 70 -8.13 5.75 6.90
CA LYS A 70 -7.56 6.29 5.65
C LYS A 70 -8.46 6.04 4.43
N PHE A 71 -9.16 4.91 4.35
CA PHE A 71 -10.11 4.65 3.26
C PHE A 71 -11.27 5.66 3.22
N THR A 72 -11.69 6.14 4.39
CA THR A 72 -12.77 7.13 4.54
C THR A 72 -12.30 8.59 4.56
N MET A 73 -10.98 8.83 4.63
CA MET A 73 -10.41 10.17 4.80
C MET A 73 -10.50 11.03 3.53
N TYR A 74 -10.33 10.42 2.36
CA TYR A 74 -10.32 11.17 1.10
C TYR A 74 -11.73 11.48 0.60
N GLN A 75 -11.89 12.60 -0.12
CA GLN A 75 -13.16 12.98 -0.73
C GLN A 75 -13.66 11.93 -1.73
N THR A 76 -12.75 11.34 -2.50
CA THR A 76 -13.06 10.21 -3.37
C THR A 76 -13.19 8.94 -2.54
N SER A 77 -14.39 8.37 -2.56
CA SER A 77 -14.68 7.08 -1.93
C SER A 77 -13.70 6.01 -2.39
N PHE A 78 -13.23 5.21 -1.44
CA PHE A 78 -12.45 4.01 -1.75
C PHE A 78 -13.29 3.01 -2.55
N ILE A 79 -12.81 2.61 -3.73
CA ILE A 79 -13.43 1.58 -4.56
C ILE A 79 -12.41 0.47 -4.78
N PRO A 80 -12.55 -0.70 -4.14
CA PRO A 80 -11.62 -1.78 -4.37
C PRO A 80 -11.78 -2.34 -5.79
N ASP A 81 -10.65 -2.55 -6.45
CA ASP A 81 -10.52 -3.29 -7.72
C ASP A 81 -10.08 -4.75 -7.48
N ARG A 82 -9.69 -5.07 -6.24
CA ARG A 82 -9.30 -6.41 -5.80
C ARG A 82 -10.16 -6.88 -4.63
N GLU A 83 -10.44 -8.16 -4.61
CA GLU A 83 -11.06 -8.83 -3.46
C GLU A 83 -10.15 -8.75 -2.22
N ALA A 84 -10.76 -8.77 -1.03
CA ALA A 84 -10.04 -8.62 0.24
C ALA A 84 -8.92 -9.67 0.42
N ASP A 85 -9.14 -10.90 -0.06
CA ASP A 85 -8.24 -12.05 0.07
C ASP A 85 -7.32 -12.25 -1.14
N PHE A 86 -7.29 -11.33 -2.11
CA PHE A 86 -6.54 -11.45 -3.36
C PHE A 86 -5.07 -11.88 -3.15
N PHE A 87 -4.38 -11.28 -2.18
CA PHE A 87 -2.96 -11.54 -1.90
C PHE A 87 -2.68 -12.90 -1.26
N LYS A 88 -3.71 -13.62 -0.81
CA LYS A 88 -3.60 -15.00 -0.27
C LYS A 88 -3.79 -16.06 -1.36
N LYS A 89 -4.37 -15.69 -2.50
CA LYS A 89 -4.66 -16.63 -3.58
C LYS A 89 -3.35 -17.02 -4.26
N LYS A 90 -3.07 -18.32 -4.40
CA LYS A 90 -1.86 -18.82 -5.10
C LYS A 90 -1.68 -18.22 -6.51
N GLY A 91 -2.78 -17.91 -7.19
CA GLY A 91 -2.76 -17.28 -8.52
C GLY A 91 -2.24 -15.84 -8.55
N SER A 92 -2.23 -15.12 -7.42
CA SER A 92 -1.74 -13.73 -7.37
C SER A 92 -0.21 -13.64 -7.30
N ILE A 93 0.47 -14.68 -6.80
CA ILE A 93 1.92 -14.72 -6.61
C ILE A 93 2.69 -14.37 -7.89
N SER A 94 2.30 -14.97 -9.02
CA SER A 94 2.97 -14.69 -10.30
C SER A 94 2.73 -13.26 -10.78
N ALA A 95 1.53 -12.72 -10.55
CA ALA A 95 1.20 -11.34 -10.90
C ALA A 95 2.00 -10.34 -10.05
N ILE A 96 2.15 -10.61 -8.75
CA ILE A 96 2.95 -9.80 -7.82
C ILE A 96 4.43 -9.84 -8.23
N ALA A 97 4.99 -11.03 -8.44
CA ALA A 97 6.38 -11.18 -8.86
C ALA A 97 6.65 -10.47 -10.21
N ASN A 98 5.75 -10.58 -11.18
CA ASN A 98 5.88 -9.89 -12.46
C ASN A 98 5.81 -8.36 -12.31
N ALA A 99 4.92 -7.85 -11.45
CA ALA A 99 4.86 -6.43 -11.14
C ALA A 99 6.18 -5.93 -10.52
N MET A 100 6.76 -6.70 -9.59
CA MET A 100 8.06 -6.41 -8.97
C MET A 100 9.19 -6.38 -10.02
N LYS A 101 9.26 -7.41 -10.88
CA LYS A 101 10.27 -7.52 -11.95
C LYS A 101 10.22 -6.35 -12.93
N THR A 102 9.02 -5.86 -13.23
CA THR A 102 8.82 -4.80 -14.24
C THR A 102 9.07 -3.40 -13.66
N ASP A 103 8.73 -3.18 -12.40
CA ASP A 103 8.69 -1.84 -11.81
C ASP A 103 9.97 -1.50 -11.03
N LEU A 104 10.50 -2.44 -10.24
CA LEU A 104 11.66 -2.18 -9.37
C LEU A 104 12.99 -1.84 -10.06
N PRO A 105 13.32 -2.31 -11.28
CA PRO A 105 14.55 -1.92 -11.95
C PRO A 105 14.71 -0.40 -12.14
N ARG A 106 13.61 0.37 -12.08
CA ARG A 106 13.64 1.84 -12.19
C ARG A 106 14.07 2.54 -10.91
N PHE A 107 14.10 1.83 -9.78
CA PHE A 107 14.27 2.40 -8.45
C PHE A 107 15.40 1.77 -7.64
N ILE A 108 15.87 0.59 -8.05
CA ILE A 108 16.86 -0.19 -7.31
C ILE A 108 17.98 -0.58 -8.28
N PRO A 109 19.27 -0.39 -7.91
CA PRO A 109 20.40 -0.87 -8.69
C PRO A 109 20.30 -2.37 -9.00
N GLN A 110 20.73 -2.76 -10.19
CA GLN A 110 20.54 -4.12 -10.70
C GLN A 110 21.21 -5.18 -9.82
N GLU A 111 22.34 -4.85 -9.20
CA GLU A 111 23.11 -5.73 -8.31
C GLU A 111 22.36 -6.04 -7.02
N ILE A 112 21.56 -5.08 -6.53
CA ILE A 112 20.70 -5.28 -5.36
C ILE A 112 19.44 -6.03 -5.80
N LEU A 113 18.88 -5.68 -6.95
CA LEU A 113 17.67 -6.30 -7.48
C LEU A 113 17.85 -7.80 -7.74
N SER A 114 19.01 -8.24 -8.23
CA SER A 114 19.29 -9.65 -8.52
C SER A 114 19.14 -10.54 -7.28
N ILE A 115 19.58 -10.06 -6.12
CA ILE A 115 19.45 -10.78 -4.83
C ILE A 115 17.98 -11.14 -4.56
N TYR A 116 17.06 -10.23 -4.87
CA TYR A 116 15.63 -10.45 -4.67
C TYR A 116 14.97 -11.24 -5.80
N GLN A 117 15.52 -11.18 -7.01
CA GLN A 117 15.03 -11.94 -8.16
C GLN A 117 15.31 -13.43 -8.05
N ASP A 118 16.43 -13.81 -7.42
CA ASP A 118 16.86 -15.20 -7.26
C ASP A 118 15.82 -16.05 -6.51
N ASP A 119 15.16 -15.46 -5.50
CA ASP A 119 14.06 -16.11 -4.77
C ASP A 119 12.67 -15.58 -5.19
N ASN A 120 12.57 -15.05 -6.41
CA ASN A 120 11.34 -14.59 -7.02
C ASN A 120 10.52 -13.63 -6.12
N PHE A 121 11.20 -12.76 -5.37
CA PHE A 121 10.61 -11.79 -4.45
C PHE A 121 9.81 -12.42 -3.29
N SER A 122 10.11 -13.66 -2.91
CA SER A 122 9.40 -14.43 -1.87
C SER A 122 9.16 -13.64 -0.58
N ASP A 123 10.18 -12.95 -0.06
CA ASP A 123 10.10 -12.21 1.20
C ASP A 123 9.09 -11.06 1.12
N PHE A 124 9.10 -10.30 0.02
CA PHE A 124 8.12 -9.23 -0.20
C PHE A 124 6.69 -9.76 -0.28
N ILE A 125 6.51 -10.87 -0.99
CA ILE A 125 5.20 -11.52 -1.16
C ILE A 125 4.69 -12.05 0.18
N THR A 126 5.57 -12.69 0.95
CA THR A 126 5.27 -13.24 2.28
C THR A 126 4.83 -12.12 3.22
N VAL A 127 5.55 -11.00 3.26
CA VAL A 127 5.16 -9.86 4.10
C VAL A 127 3.82 -9.28 3.68
N LEU A 128 3.58 -9.11 2.38
CA LEU A 128 2.30 -8.63 1.89
C LEU A 128 1.15 -9.56 2.29
N GLU A 129 1.35 -10.87 2.19
CA GLU A 129 0.38 -11.88 2.62
C GLU A 129 0.14 -11.86 4.13
N GLU A 130 1.19 -11.77 4.94
CA GLU A 130 1.13 -11.65 6.40
C GLU A 130 0.33 -10.42 6.83
N VAL A 131 0.67 -9.26 6.27
CA VAL A 131 -0.01 -7.99 6.57
C VAL A 131 -1.48 -8.04 6.19
N THR A 132 -1.79 -8.47 4.98
CA THR A 132 -3.18 -8.49 4.50
C THR A 132 -4.01 -9.55 5.21
N SER A 133 -3.42 -10.70 5.57
CA SER A 133 -4.05 -11.69 6.43
C SER A 133 -4.37 -11.13 7.81
N GLY A 134 -3.43 -10.41 8.42
CA GLY A 134 -3.65 -9.72 9.69
C GLY A 134 -4.83 -8.74 9.64
N PHE A 135 -5.03 -8.03 8.52
CA PHE A 135 -6.19 -7.16 8.34
C PHE A 135 -7.51 -7.92 8.18
N LEU A 136 -7.51 -9.05 7.49
CA LEU A 136 -8.70 -9.90 7.36
C LEU A 136 -9.19 -10.34 8.74
N ASP A 137 -8.27 -10.79 9.60
CA ASP A 137 -8.57 -11.24 10.97
C ASP A 137 -9.08 -10.08 11.85
N GLN A 138 -8.68 -8.84 11.55
CA GLN A 138 -9.11 -7.63 12.24
C GLN A 138 -10.43 -7.03 11.70
N GLY A 139 -11.04 -7.62 10.68
CA GLY A 139 -12.36 -7.23 10.17
C GLY A 139 -12.38 -6.54 8.80
N MET A 140 -11.28 -6.58 8.03
CA MET A 140 -11.25 -6.08 6.65
C MET A 140 -12.24 -6.82 5.75
N LYS A 141 -12.44 -8.13 5.96
CA LYS A 141 -13.34 -8.95 5.15
C LYS A 141 -14.76 -8.39 5.13
N LYS A 142 -15.31 -8.12 6.33
CA LYS A 142 -16.66 -7.56 6.48
C LYS A 142 -16.80 -6.20 5.79
N TYR A 143 -15.77 -5.35 5.88
CA TYR A 143 -15.79 -4.04 5.25
C TYR A 143 -15.87 -4.11 3.72
N PHE A 144 -15.22 -5.09 3.10
CA PHE A 144 -15.29 -5.30 1.65
C PHE A 144 -16.64 -5.89 1.23
N GLU A 145 -17.18 -6.85 1.98
CA GLU A 145 -18.53 -7.40 1.75
C GLU A 145 -19.61 -6.30 1.82
N ASP A 146 -19.52 -5.40 2.80
CA ASP A 146 -20.43 -4.25 2.94
C ASP A 146 -20.31 -3.26 1.77
N HIS A 147 -19.14 -3.17 1.12
CA HIS A 147 -18.91 -2.33 -0.06
C HIS A 147 -19.41 -2.95 -1.35
N GLU A 148 -19.27 -4.27 -1.51
CA GLU A 148 -19.83 -4.99 -2.67
C GLU A 148 -21.36 -4.95 -2.65
N GLY A 149 -21.99 -5.15 -1.49
CA GLY A 149 -23.45 -5.04 -1.36
C GLY A 149 -24.02 -3.64 -1.63
N ARG A 150 -23.20 -2.59 -1.58
CA ARG A 150 -23.57 -1.21 -1.96
C ARG A 150 -23.43 -0.92 -3.44
N LYS A 151 -22.63 -1.69 -4.20
CA LYS A 151 -22.55 -1.56 -5.67
C LYS A 151 -23.82 -2.06 -6.35
N ASP A 152 -24.53 -3.00 -5.73
CA ASP A 152 -25.74 -3.64 -6.29
C ASP A 152 -27.06 -2.93 -5.94
N ASN A 153 -27.03 -1.85 -5.15
CA ASN A 153 -28.20 -1.01 -4.84
C ASN A 153 -27.85 0.47 -5.10
N PRO A 154 -28.10 0.99 -6.31
CA PRO A 154 -27.86 2.39 -6.67
C PRO A 154 -28.83 3.38 -6.00
#